data_AF-A0A9D7ELF9-F1
#
_entry.id   AF-A0A9D7ELF9-F1
#
_cell.length_a   1.000
_cell.length_b   1.000
_cell.length_c   1.000
_cell.angle_alpha   90.00
_cell.angle_beta   90.00
_cell.angle_gamma   90.00
#
_symmetry.space_group_name_H-M   'P 1'
#
loop_
_entity.id
_entity.type
_entity.pdbx_description
1 polymer ?
#
loop_
_entity_poly.entity_id
_entity_poly.type
_entity_poly.pdbx_seq_one_letter_code
_entity_poly.pdbx_strand_id
1 'polypeptide(L)'
;MNRQRLCTLVCACEIAGFAVAIALSWLGEIIDIPHIAFNFEATPINYVESLCETGMNLVLLTFVLLVTRRLFKKIHHLEGMLAVCSFCKKIRVKDEWVPIETYIQHNSEATFTHSYCPECVRKNFGELFESSEKTEPTIPKSETTAIA
;
A
#
# COMPACT_ATOMS: atom_id res chain seq x y z
N MET A 1 7.24 -0.89 9.39
CA MET A 1 5.92 -1.55 9.60
C MET A 1 5.18 -1.57 8.26
N ASN A 2 4.84 -2.74 7.72
CA ASN A 2 4.22 -2.83 6.38
C ASN A 2 2.86 -2.11 6.37
N ARG A 3 2.71 -1.10 5.51
CA ARG A 3 1.50 -0.27 5.40
C ARG A 3 0.25 -1.09 5.03
N GLN A 4 0.43 -2.16 4.24
CA GLN A 4 -0.62 -3.15 3.98
C GLN A 4 -1.08 -3.87 5.26
N ARG A 5 -0.15 -4.24 6.14
CA ARG A 5 -0.47 -4.87 7.43
C ARG A 5 -1.20 -3.89 8.35
N LEU A 6 -0.84 -2.60 8.33
CA LEU A 6 -1.56 -1.58 9.10
C LEU A 6 -3.02 -1.45 8.63
N CYS A 7 -3.27 -1.37 7.33
CA CYS A 7 -4.63 -1.30 6.78
C CYS A 7 -5.46 -2.54 7.15
N THR A 8 -4.89 -3.74 6.99
CA THR A 8 -5.55 -5.00 7.38
C THR A 8 -5.83 -5.06 8.88
N LEU A 9 -4.90 -4.60 9.72
CA LEU A 9 -5.06 -4.60 11.17
C LEU A 9 -6.16 -3.63 11.62
N VAL A 10 -6.20 -2.41 11.06
CA VAL A 10 -7.26 -1.43 11.36
C VAL A 10 -8.63 -1.98 10.94
N CYS A 11 -8.75 -2.55 9.72
CA CYS A 11 -10.01 -3.15 9.28
C CYS A 11 -10.42 -4.34 10.16
N ALA A 12 -9.47 -5.17 10.60
CA ALA A 12 -9.75 -6.30 11.50
C ALA A 12 -10.21 -5.81 12.88
N CYS A 13 -9.63 -4.75 13.43
CA CYS A 13 -10.08 -4.15 14.68
C CYS A 13 -11.50 -3.56 14.56
N GLU A 14 -11.82 -2.87 13.47
CA GLU A 14 -13.18 -2.37 13.20
C GLU A 14 -14.19 -3.52 13.18
N ILE A 15 -13.92 -4.57 12.39
CA ILE A 15 -14.79 -5.76 12.29
C ILE A 15 -14.94 -6.43 13.67
N ALA A 16 -13.86 -6.59 14.41
CA ALA A 16 -13.89 -7.19 15.75
C ALA A 16 -14.75 -6.37 16.72
N GLY A 17 -14.64 -5.04 16.70
CA GLY A 17 -15.44 -4.15 17.55
C GLY A 17 -16.95 -4.29 17.29
N PHE A 18 -17.35 -4.25 16.01
CA PHE A 18 -18.75 -4.44 15.64
C PHE A 18 -19.25 -5.87 15.93
N ALA A 19 -18.42 -6.89 15.73
CA ALA A 19 -18.76 -8.27 16.08
C ALA A 19 -19.01 -8.44 17.58
N VAL A 20 -18.18 -7.82 18.42
CA VAL A 20 -18.38 -7.81 19.89
C VAL A 20 -19.66 -7.06 20.26
N ALA A 21 -19.93 -5.90 19.66
CA ALA A 21 -21.16 -5.15 19.92
C ALA A 21 -22.43 -5.94 19.56
N ILE A 22 -22.43 -6.59 18.40
CA ILE A 22 -23.55 -7.47 17.98
C ILE A 22 -23.69 -8.64 18.96
N ALA A 23 -22.59 -9.31 19.32
CA ALA A 23 -22.64 -10.42 20.27
C ALA A 23 -23.22 -9.99 21.63
N LEU A 24 -22.90 -8.78 22.10
CA LEU A 24 -23.44 -8.23 23.34
C LEU A 24 -24.94 -7.90 23.25
N SER A 25 -25.45 -7.37 22.13
CA SER A 25 -26.91 -7.19 21.92
C SER A 25 -27.65 -8.51 22.06
N TRP A 26 -27.19 -9.55 21.34
CA TRP A 26 -27.83 -10.87 21.37
C TRP A 26 -27.72 -11.53 22.75
N LEU A 27 -26.60 -11.34 23.44
CA LEU A 27 -26.42 -11.83 24.80
C LEU A 27 -27.38 -11.13 25.79
N GLY A 28 -27.60 -9.82 25.63
CA GLY A 28 -28.55 -9.05 26.43
C GLY A 28 -29.98 -9.57 26.32
N GLU A 29 -30.38 -9.95 25.11
CA GLU A 29 -31.69 -10.54 24.82
C GLU A 29 -31.86 -11.95 25.41
N ILE A 30 -30.82 -12.79 25.35
CA ILE A 30 -30.88 -14.18 25.86
C ILE A 30 -30.87 -14.22 27.39
N ILE A 31 -30.09 -13.34 28.03
CA ILE A 31 -29.89 -13.35 29.49
C ILE A 31 -31.03 -12.61 30.21
N ASP A 32 -31.80 -11.77 29.50
CA ASP A 32 -32.82 -10.89 30.08
C ASP A 32 -32.24 -10.11 31.28
N ILE A 33 -31.13 -9.41 31.00
CA ILE A 33 -30.36 -8.64 32.00
C ILE A 33 -31.27 -7.73 32.85
N PRO A 34 -32.32 -7.06 32.31
CA PRO A 34 -33.25 -6.27 33.13
C PRO A 34 -33.96 -7.07 34.22
N HIS A 35 -34.38 -8.30 33.92
CA HIS A 35 -35.00 -9.20 34.90
C HIS A 35 -33.99 -9.61 36.00
N ILE A 36 -32.78 -10.01 35.61
CA ILE A 36 -31.75 -10.49 36.56
C ILE A 36 -31.15 -9.36 37.40
N ALA A 37 -30.89 -8.20 36.79
CA ALA A 37 -30.18 -7.10 37.44
C ALA A 37 -31.11 -6.14 38.20
N PHE A 38 -32.37 -6.01 37.78
CA PHE A 38 -33.31 -5.02 38.33
C PHE A 38 -34.66 -5.61 38.78
N ASN A 39 -34.86 -6.93 38.73
CA ASN A 39 -36.08 -7.62 39.18
C ASN A 39 -37.37 -7.14 38.49
N PHE A 40 -37.28 -6.70 37.23
CA PHE A 40 -38.45 -6.36 36.42
C PHE A 40 -39.19 -7.63 35.94
N GLU A 41 -40.40 -7.47 35.41
CA GLU A 41 -41.17 -8.58 34.82
C GLU A 41 -40.42 -9.20 33.63
N ALA A 42 -40.48 -10.53 33.50
CA ALA A 42 -39.78 -11.26 32.44
C ALA A 42 -40.28 -10.82 31.07
N THR A 43 -39.36 -10.44 30.19
CA THR A 43 -39.71 -10.02 28.83
C THR A 43 -39.59 -11.20 27.87
N PRO A 44 -40.51 -11.35 26.90
CA PRO A 44 -40.42 -12.41 25.92
C PRO A 44 -39.30 -12.12 24.92
N ILE A 45 -38.59 -13.17 24.49
CA ILE A 45 -37.49 -13.04 23.52
C ILE A 45 -38.03 -12.45 22.20
N ASN A 46 -37.54 -11.25 21.86
CA ASN A 46 -37.90 -10.48 20.68
C ASN A 46 -36.79 -10.50 19.62
N TYR A 47 -36.72 -11.60 18.88
CA TYR A 47 -35.75 -11.78 17.80
C TYR A 47 -35.83 -10.71 16.69
N VAL A 48 -36.99 -10.07 16.51
CA VAL A 48 -37.19 -9.05 15.47
C VAL A 48 -36.39 -7.78 15.78
N GLU A 49 -36.41 -7.35 17.04
CA GLU A 49 -35.65 -6.19 17.52
C GLU A 49 -34.14 -6.43 17.41
N SER A 50 -33.66 -7.56 17.93
CA SER A 50 -32.25 -7.98 17.81
C SER A 50 -31.78 -8.06 16.35
N LEU A 51 -32.63 -8.56 15.45
CA LEU A 51 -32.30 -8.64 14.01
C LEU A 51 -32.23 -7.25 13.37
N CYS A 52 -33.15 -6.34 13.70
CA CYS A 52 -33.13 -4.96 13.24
C CYS A 52 -31.88 -4.20 13.70
N GLU A 53 -31.53 -4.31 14.99
CA GLU A 53 -30.31 -3.71 15.55
C GLU A 53 -29.05 -4.25 14.86
N THR A 54 -28.99 -5.56 14.64
CA THR A 54 -27.87 -6.20 13.93
C THR A 54 -27.78 -5.67 12.49
N GLY A 55 -28.92 -5.54 11.80
CA GLY A 55 -28.99 -4.98 10.46
C GLY A 55 -28.43 -3.55 10.39
N MET A 56 -28.84 -2.68 11.32
CA MET A 56 -28.34 -1.30 11.39
C MET A 56 -26.84 -1.23 11.68
N ASN A 57 -26.33 -2.08 12.58
CA ASN A 57 -24.90 -2.17 12.88
C ASN A 57 -24.07 -2.66 11.68
N LEU A 58 -24.58 -3.61 10.89
CA LEU A 58 -23.92 -4.06 9.67
C LEU A 58 -23.87 -2.98 8.59
N VAL A 59 -24.92 -2.17 8.47
CA VAL A 59 -24.94 -1.00 7.59
C VAL A 59 -23.90 0.03 8.03
N LEU A 60 -23.83 0.32 9.33
CA LEU A 60 -22.83 1.22 9.91
C LEU A 60 -21.40 0.68 9.70
N LEU A 61 -21.16 -0.60 9.96
CA LEU A 61 -19.88 -1.27 9.72
C LEU A 61 -19.48 -1.17 8.24
N THR A 62 -20.40 -1.42 7.32
CA THR A 62 -20.14 -1.33 5.88
C THR A 62 -19.75 0.10 5.50
N PHE A 63 -20.46 1.12 6.00
CA PHE A 63 -20.12 2.51 5.76
C PHE A 63 -18.73 2.88 6.30
N VAL A 64 -18.42 2.50 7.55
CA VAL A 64 -17.12 2.75 8.19
C VAL A 64 -16.00 2.09 7.38
N LEU A 65 -16.12 0.81 7.03
CA LEU A 65 -15.11 0.09 6.25
C LEU A 65 -14.87 0.74 4.88
N LEU A 66 -15.91 1.22 4.21
CA LEU A 66 -15.78 1.92 2.93
C LEU A 66 -15.01 3.23 3.07
N VAL A 67 -15.30 4.03 4.11
CA VAL A 67 -14.60 5.29 4.38
C VAL A 67 -13.14 5.02 4.73
N THR A 68 -12.87 4.10 5.67
CA THR A 68 -11.51 3.72 6.08
C THR A 68 -10.70 3.26 4.87
N ARG A 69 -11.25 2.39 4.01
CA ARG A 69 -10.57 1.95 2.77
C ARG A 69 -10.29 3.09 1.80
N ARG A 70 -11.21 4.06 1.66
CA ARG A 70 -11.00 5.24 0.79
C ARG A 70 -9.89 6.13 1.33
N LEU A 71 -9.81 6.34 2.64
CA LEU A 71 -8.75 7.13 3.27
C LEU A 71 -7.38 6.50 3.06
N PHE A 72 -7.24 5.20 3.28
CA PHE A 72 -5.99 4.49 3.03
C PHE A 72 -5.56 4.52 1.55
N LYS A 73 -6.51 4.46 0.60
CA LYS A 73 -6.22 4.65 -0.84
C LYS A 73 -5.70 6.05 -1.17
N LYS A 74 -6.26 7.11 -0.55
CA LYS A 74 -5.80 8.49 -0.76
C LYS A 74 -4.40 8.72 -0.22
N ILE A 75 -4.10 8.17 0.97
CA ILE A 75 -2.76 8.21 1.56
C ILE A 75 -1.75 7.56 0.60
N HIS A 76 -2.11 6.45 -0.05
CA HIS A 76 -1.26 5.79 -1.04
C HIS A 76 -0.88 6.69 -2.23
N HIS A 77 -1.76 7.62 -2.62
CA HIS A 77 -1.52 8.48 -3.79
C HIS A 77 -0.66 9.70 -3.46
N LEU A 78 -0.85 10.28 -2.26
CA LEU A 78 -0.11 11.45 -1.79
C LEU A 78 1.37 11.12 -1.49
N GLU A 79 1.65 9.88 -1.08
CA GLU A 79 3.02 9.40 -0.83
C GLU A 79 3.80 9.03 -2.10
N GLY A 80 3.16 9.06 -3.27
CA GLY A 80 3.80 8.81 -4.56
C GLY A 80 4.48 10.03 -5.19
N MET A 81 4.33 11.22 -4.60
CA MET A 81 4.98 12.44 -5.08
C MET A 81 6.35 12.60 -4.44
N LEU A 82 7.39 12.19 -5.17
CA LEU A 82 8.77 12.38 -4.74
C LEU A 82 9.21 13.82 -5.01
N ALA A 83 9.69 14.50 -3.97
CA ALA A 83 10.37 15.78 -4.14
C ALA A 83 11.75 15.54 -4.77
N VAL A 84 11.90 15.96 -6.03
CA VAL A 84 13.16 15.89 -6.79
C VAL A 84 13.79 17.28 -6.86
N CYS A 85 15.09 17.38 -6.61
CA CYS A 85 15.84 18.62 -6.80
C CYS A 85 15.91 18.94 -8.29
N SER A 86 15.42 20.12 -8.70
CA SER A 86 15.40 20.53 -10.11
C SER A 86 16.80 20.66 -10.74
N PHE A 87 17.84 20.83 -9.93
CA PHE A 87 19.22 20.99 -10.40
C PHE A 87 19.97 19.65 -10.46
N CYS A 88 20.10 18.95 -9.33
CA CYS A 88 20.92 17.74 -9.24
C CYS A 88 20.14 16.42 -9.35
N LYS A 89 18.80 16.48 -9.51
CA LYS A 89 17.89 15.32 -9.64
C LYS A 89 17.91 14.34 -8.47
N LYS A 90 18.49 14.71 -7.32
CA LYS A 90 18.38 13.94 -6.08
C LYS A 90 16.95 13.94 -5.55
N ILE A 91 16.56 12.86 -4.88
CA ILE A 91 15.26 12.69 -4.23
C ILE A 91 15.40 13.01 -2.75
N ARG A 92 14.46 13.79 -2.20
CA ARG A 92 14.40 14.06 -0.76
C ARG A 92 13.64 12.95 -0.02
N VAL A 93 14.29 12.29 0.91
CA VAL A 93 13.72 11.26 1.79
C VAL A 93 13.97 11.64 3.24
N LYS A 94 12.92 11.92 4.02
CA LYS A 94 13.00 12.18 5.47
C LYS A 94 14.17 13.10 5.88
N ASP A 95 14.36 14.18 5.11
CA ASP A 95 15.40 15.22 5.29
C ASP A 95 16.79 14.95 4.70
N GLU A 96 17.01 13.81 4.05
CA GLU A 96 18.23 13.53 3.28
C GLU A 96 18.00 13.61 1.76
N TRP A 97 19.03 14.02 1.02
CA TRP A 97 19.03 14.04 -0.45
C TRP A 97 19.83 12.85 -1.00
N VAL A 98 19.12 11.86 -1.53
CA VAL A 98 19.72 10.65 -2.08
C VAL A 98 19.71 10.67 -3.62
N PRO A 99 20.69 10.04 -4.29
CA PRO A 99 20.63 9.81 -5.73
C PRO A 99 19.39 9.02 -6.12
N ILE A 100 18.89 9.26 -7.34
CA ILE A 100 17.67 8.62 -7.82
C ILE A 100 17.83 7.11 -7.98
N GLU A 101 19.02 6.69 -8.40
CA GLU A 101 19.40 5.29 -8.59
C GLU A 101 19.31 4.54 -7.27
N THR A 102 19.90 5.12 -6.21
CA THR A 102 19.89 4.55 -4.85
C THR A 102 18.46 4.44 -4.32
N TYR A 103 17.63 5.47 -4.54
CA TYR A 103 16.25 5.45 -4.12
C TYR A 103 15.43 4.35 -4.83
N ILE A 104 15.54 4.25 -6.15
CA ILE A 104 14.78 3.27 -6.94
C ILE A 104 15.25 1.85 -6.63
N GLN A 105 16.55 1.63 -6.47
CA GLN A 105 17.11 0.31 -6.12
C GLN A 105 16.72 -0.13 -4.71
N HIS A 106 16.50 0.81 -3.77
CA HIS A 106 16.03 0.48 -2.43
C HIS A 106 14.52 0.23 -2.37
N ASN A 107 13.74 0.95 -3.18
CA ASN A 107 12.27 0.89 -3.18
C ASN A 107 11.67 -0.02 -4.26
N SER A 108 12.47 -0.62 -5.13
CA SER A 108 12.04 -1.55 -6.18
C SER A 108 13.11 -2.61 -6.46
N GLU A 109 12.74 -3.68 -7.17
CA GLU A 109 13.67 -4.75 -7.56
C GLU A 109 14.54 -4.39 -8.77
N ALA A 110 14.54 -3.12 -9.19
CA ALA A 110 15.27 -2.67 -10.36
C ALA A 110 16.80 -2.64 -10.11
N THR A 111 17.57 -3.17 -11.06
CA THR A 111 19.03 -3.08 -11.09
C THR A 111 19.45 -2.09 -12.16
N PHE A 112 20.29 -1.12 -11.81
CA PHE A 112 20.81 -0.14 -12.76
C PHE A 112 22.06 -0.66 -13.44
N THR A 113 22.12 -0.48 -14.76
CA THR A 113 23.34 -0.64 -15.56
C THR A 113 23.70 0.72 -16.16
N HIS A 114 25.00 0.93 -16.40
CA HIS A 114 25.49 2.17 -16.99
C HIS A 114 25.86 1.92 -18.45
N SER A 115 25.11 2.52 -19.37
CA SER A 115 25.39 2.52 -20.80
C SER A 115 25.30 3.95 -21.37
N TYR A 116 25.98 4.20 -22.49
CA TYR A 116 25.86 5.46 -23.21
C TYR A 116 24.75 5.36 -24.26
N CYS A 117 23.86 6.34 -24.31
CA CYS A 117 22.92 6.44 -25.42
C CYS A 117 23.66 6.88 -26.71
N PRO A 118 23.13 6.55 -27.91
CA PRO A 118 23.77 6.92 -29.18
C PRO A 118 24.04 8.41 -29.33
N GLU A 119 23.21 9.26 -28.75
CA GLU A 119 23.40 10.72 -28.76
C GLU A 119 24.63 11.16 -27.95
N CYS A 120 24.79 10.61 -26.75
CA CYS A 120 25.95 10.88 -25.89
C CYS A 120 27.26 10.38 -26.53
N VAL A 121 27.21 9.23 -27.22
CA VAL A 121 28.38 8.71 -27.93
C VAL A 121 28.78 9.65 -29.06
N ARG A 122 27.83 10.03 -29.92
CA ARG A 122 28.08 10.95 -31.04
C ARG A 122 28.57 12.32 -30.58
N LYS A 123 28.06 12.85 -29.47
CA LYS A 123 28.47 14.16 -28.96
C LYS A 123 29.87 14.17 -28.32
N ASN A 124 30.21 13.15 -27.55
CA ASN A 124 31.46 13.13 -26.78
C ASN A 124 32.60 12.39 -27.50
N PHE A 125 32.28 11.50 -28.43
CA PHE A 125 33.24 10.64 -29.13
C PHE A 125 33.08 10.68 -30.65
N GLY A 126 32.16 11.48 -31.21
CA GLY A 126 31.88 11.51 -32.65
C GLY A 126 33.11 11.81 -33.50
N GLU A 127 33.96 12.75 -33.08
CA GLU A 127 35.20 13.10 -33.78
C GLU A 127 36.23 11.95 -33.80
N LEU A 128 36.23 11.07 -32.78
CA LEU A 128 37.13 9.92 -32.71
C LEU A 128 36.73 8.81 -33.71
N PHE A 129 35.45 8.73 -34.07
CA PHE A 129 34.93 7.72 -35.02
C PHE A 129 34.93 8.23 -36.47
N GLU A 130 35.03 9.53 -36.72
CA GLU A 130 35.16 10.09 -38.07
C GLU A 130 36.59 9.98 -38.64
N SER A 131 37.62 9.87 -37.78
CA SER A 131 39.01 9.70 -38.22
C SER A 131 39.46 8.24 -38.43
N SER A 132 38.61 7.25 -38.15
CA SER A 132 38.91 5.82 -38.38
C SER A 132 38.00 5.25 -39.47
N GLU A 133 38.14 5.76 -40.69
CA GLU A 133 37.65 5.04 -41.85
C GLU A 133 38.50 3.75 -41.99
N LYS A 134 37.87 2.61 -41.69
CA LYS A 134 38.34 1.20 -41.81
C LYS A 134 38.98 0.57 -40.57
N THR A 135 38.18 0.25 -39.56
CA THR A 135 38.19 -1.11 -38.99
C THR A 135 36.82 -1.42 -38.40
N GLU A 136 36.20 -2.45 -38.95
CA GLU A 136 34.89 -2.93 -38.54
C GLU A 136 34.93 -3.41 -37.08
N PRO A 137 34.07 -2.89 -36.18
CA PRO A 137 34.06 -3.31 -34.79
C PRO A 137 33.43 -4.69 -34.67
N THR A 138 34.25 -5.71 -34.40
CA THR A 138 33.78 -7.03 -34.00
C THR A 138 33.17 -6.94 -32.61
N ILE A 139 31.84 -6.91 -32.54
CA ILE A 139 31.09 -7.06 -31.29
C ILE A 139 31.29 -8.51 -30.81
N PRO A 140 31.95 -8.76 -29.66
CA PRO A 140 31.97 -10.10 -29.10
C PRO A 140 30.54 -10.49 -28.72
N LYS A 141 30.05 -11.58 -29.32
CA LYS A 141 28.74 -12.18 -28.99
C LYS A 141 28.73 -12.45 -27.49
N SER A 142 27.83 -11.78 -26.77
CA SER A 142 27.59 -12.03 -25.35
C SER A 142 27.30 -13.52 -25.16
N GLU A 143 28.16 -14.20 -24.42
CA GLU A 143 27.93 -15.58 -24.01
C GLU A 143 26.71 -15.62 -23.08
N THR A 144 25.64 -16.24 -23.56
CA THR A 144 24.49 -16.63 -22.74
C THR A 144 24.92 -17.75 -21.80
N THR A 145 25.48 -17.41 -20.64
CA THR A 145 25.67 -18.41 -19.58
C THR A 145 24.31 -18.67 -18.94
N ALA A 146 23.72 -19.80 -19.31
CA ALA A 146 22.63 -20.42 -18.58
C ALA A 146 23.08 -20.66 -17.13
N ILE A 147 22.37 -20.07 -16.17
CA ILE A 147 22.47 -20.45 -14.76
C ILE A 147 21.35 -21.46 -14.53
N ALA A 148 21.78 -22.69 -14.28
CA ALA A 148 20.97 -23.81 -13.79
C ALA A 148 20.67 -23.66 -12.29
#